data_AF-A0A7J3J2S1-F1
#
_entry.id   AF-A0A7J3J2S1-F1
#
_cell.length_a   1.000
_cell.length_b   1.000
_cell.length_c   1.000
_cell.angle_alpha   90.00
_cell.angle_beta   90.00
_cell.angle_gamma   90.00
#
_symmetry.space_group_name_H-M   'P 1'
#
loop_
_entity.id
_entity.type
_entity.pdbx_description
1 polymer ?
#
loop_
_entity_poly.entity_id
_entity_poly.type
_entity_poly.pdbx_seq_one_letter_code
_entity_poly.pdbx_strand_id
1 'polypeptide(L)'
;KRNILGVIEKAGIQIAKEVIKHRAYGQKITEILGGKATHPVCGLPGGVSKPLSEENRQEIEKMAESTVNFAKLTLKIFHDMILGNSKYVELIKSETYTLRTYYMGLVDEHNKVNLYDGKIRVVDPYGNEFIKFEAKNYLEHIAEYVEPWTYVKQPYLKKVGWKGFIDGPNSGVYRVGPLARLNAADGMATPLAQEEYELMYKTLGGKPVHYTLAYHWARLIELLYAAERAVELVKDPEITSPNVRNKPGEPGEGVGVVEAARGTLIHHYVLDENALVKDVNLIVATVNNAPSINMSVRNAAKGLIHGGKVDQGILNMVEMAFRAYDPCFGCATHYAIGQMPLTIEIYDTKGRLIRTLQR
;
A
#
# COMPACT_ATOMS: atom_id res chain seq x y z
N LYS A 1 21.12 0.81 17.48
CA LYS A 1 19.78 0.82 18.12
C LYS A 1 18.72 0.47 17.06
N ARG A 2 17.64 -0.26 17.41
CA ARG A 2 16.58 -0.70 16.46
C ARG A 2 15.31 0.14 16.64
N ASN A 3 15.40 1.42 16.30
CA ASN A 3 14.32 2.39 16.39
C ASN A 3 14.70 3.63 15.58
N ILE A 4 13.78 4.61 15.50
CA ILE A 4 14.01 5.87 14.80
C ILE A 4 15.31 6.55 15.26
N LEU A 5 15.64 6.53 16.55
CA LEU A 5 16.87 7.14 17.09
C LEU A 5 18.13 6.49 16.49
N GLY A 6 18.14 5.16 16.34
CA GLY A 6 19.24 4.45 15.69
C GLY A 6 19.37 4.73 14.19
N VAL A 7 18.26 5.04 13.51
CA VAL A 7 18.31 5.52 12.11
C VAL A 7 18.87 6.93 12.06
N ILE A 8 18.44 7.82 12.96
CA ILE A 8 18.95 9.19 13.05
C ILE A 8 20.46 9.21 13.33
N GLU A 9 20.95 8.35 14.20
CA GLU A 9 22.40 8.20 14.48
C GLU A 9 23.20 7.84 13.22
N LYS A 10 22.63 7.04 12.30
CA LYS A 10 23.30 6.61 11.07
C LYS A 10 23.10 7.54 9.88
N ALA A 11 21.87 8.02 9.70
CA ALA A 11 21.46 8.88 8.58
C ALA A 11 21.80 10.35 8.86
N GLY A 12 22.02 10.72 10.12
CA GLY A 12 22.30 12.09 10.52
C GLY A 12 21.03 12.87 10.90
N ILE A 13 21.20 13.81 11.81
CA ILE A 13 20.12 14.64 12.36
C ILE A 13 19.41 15.47 11.28
N GLN A 14 20.12 15.86 10.22
CA GLN A 14 19.53 16.66 9.15
C GLN A 14 18.48 15.86 8.37
N ILE A 15 18.75 14.59 8.06
CA ILE A 15 17.79 13.71 7.38
C ILE A 15 16.56 13.49 8.27
N ALA A 16 16.76 13.35 9.58
CA ALA A 16 15.66 13.26 10.54
C ALA A 16 14.73 14.48 10.51
N LYS A 17 15.33 15.69 10.48
CA LYS A 17 14.57 16.95 10.38
C LYS A 17 13.78 17.01 9.08
N GLU A 18 14.37 16.61 7.95
CA GLU A 18 13.66 16.59 6.67
C GLU A 18 12.48 15.61 6.69
N VAL A 19 12.61 14.43 7.29
CA VAL A 19 11.50 13.46 7.44
C VAL A 19 10.35 14.07 8.26
N ILE A 20 10.66 14.69 9.41
CA ILE A 20 9.64 15.29 10.27
C ILE A 20 8.94 16.47 9.57
N LYS A 21 9.73 17.34 8.92
CA LYS A 21 9.24 18.49 8.16
C LYS A 21 8.26 18.06 7.06
N HIS A 22 8.64 17.10 6.22
CA HIS A 22 7.80 16.70 5.09
C HIS A 22 6.59 15.87 5.53
N ARG A 23 6.69 15.13 6.63
CA ARG A 23 5.49 14.55 7.28
C ARG A 23 4.54 15.64 7.77
N ALA A 24 5.06 16.72 8.36
CA ALA A 24 4.24 17.86 8.79
C ALA A 24 3.59 18.58 7.59
N TYR A 25 4.29 18.72 6.46
CA TYR A 25 3.74 19.27 5.23
C TYR A 25 2.57 18.43 4.69
N GLY A 26 2.70 17.11 4.60
CA GLY A 26 1.59 16.25 4.18
C GLY A 26 0.35 16.37 5.09
N GLN A 27 0.57 16.50 6.40
CA GLN A 27 -0.50 16.74 7.37
C GLN A 27 -1.12 18.14 7.21
N LYS A 28 -0.30 19.16 6.95
CA LYS A 28 -0.75 20.53 6.74
C LYS A 28 -1.57 20.68 5.47
N ILE A 29 -1.16 20.06 4.37
CA ILE A 29 -1.92 20.01 3.12
C ILE A 29 -3.30 19.37 3.37
N THR A 30 -3.33 18.23 4.08
CA THR A 30 -4.59 17.58 4.49
C THR A 30 -5.45 18.50 5.35
N GLU A 31 -4.86 19.25 6.28
CA GLU A 31 -5.60 20.22 7.11
C GLU A 31 -6.19 21.38 6.30
N ILE A 32 -5.42 21.96 5.38
CA ILE A 32 -5.87 23.08 4.54
C ILE A 32 -7.10 22.66 3.73
N LEU A 33 -7.02 21.50 3.06
CA LEU A 33 -8.09 20.95 2.21
C LEU A 33 -9.25 20.39 3.04
N GLY A 34 -8.92 19.59 4.07
CA GLY A 34 -9.85 18.76 4.83
C GLY A 34 -10.43 19.37 6.10
N GLY A 35 -9.93 20.54 6.49
CA GLY A 35 -10.26 21.22 7.76
C GLY A 35 -9.56 20.65 8.99
N LYS A 36 -9.02 19.43 8.92
CA LYS A 36 -8.26 18.76 9.99
C LYS A 36 -7.15 17.90 9.38
N ALA A 37 -5.99 17.87 10.02
CA ALA A 37 -4.86 17.03 9.61
C ALA A 37 -5.20 15.52 9.70
N THR A 38 -5.90 15.13 10.76
CA THR A 38 -6.41 13.77 10.98
C THR A 38 -7.93 13.79 10.98
N HIS A 39 -8.55 12.79 10.34
CA HIS A 39 -10.00 12.72 10.15
C HIS A 39 -10.57 13.95 9.42
N PRO A 40 -10.14 14.18 8.16
CA PRO A 40 -10.66 15.28 7.35
C PRO A 40 -12.17 15.16 7.15
N VAL A 41 -12.86 16.29 7.03
CA VAL A 41 -14.34 16.37 6.97
C VAL A 41 -14.84 17.04 5.68
N CYS A 42 -13.98 17.17 4.67
CA CYS A 42 -14.30 17.90 3.45
C CYS A 42 -15.08 17.09 2.42
N GLY A 43 -14.94 15.76 2.40
CA GLY A 43 -15.62 14.90 1.42
C GLY A 43 -17.11 14.80 1.72
N LEU A 44 -17.94 15.37 0.85
CA LEU A 44 -19.40 15.36 0.95
C LEU A 44 -20.00 14.71 -0.30
N PRO A 45 -21.21 14.12 -0.23
CA PRO A 45 -21.94 13.76 -1.43
C PRO A 45 -22.02 14.96 -2.38
N GLY A 46 -21.57 14.75 -3.61
CA GLY A 46 -21.52 15.76 -4.68
C GLY A 46 -20.21 16.56 -4.78
N GLY A 47 -19.25 16.45 -3.86
CA GLY A 47 -17.96 17.14 -3.98
C GLY A 47 -17.28 17.44 -2.64
N VAL A 48 -16.76 18.66 -2.47
CA VAL A 48 -16.07 19.09 -1.24
C VAL A 48 -16.77 20.25 -0.54
N SER A 49 -16.49 20.43 0.76
CA SER A 49 -17.19 21.39 1.63
C SER A 49 -16.86 22.86 1.40
N LYS A 50 -15.66 23.17 0.87
CA LYS A 50 -15.21 24.54 0.58
C LYS A 50 -14.23 24.55 -0.60
N PRO A 51 -14.18 25.65 -1.38
CA PRO A 51 -13.12 25.85 -2.36
C PRO A 51 -11.77 26.11 -1.69
N LEU A 52 -10.70 25.84 -2.44
CA LEU A 52 -9.34 26.20 -2.06
C LEU A 52 -9.11 27.69 -2.38
N SER A 53 -8.68 28.47 -1.40
CA SER A 53 -8.29 29.86 -1.66
C SER A 53 -6.93 29.91 -2.36
N GLU A 54 -6.75 30.96 -3.15
CA GLU A 54 -5.51 31.22 -3.88
C GLU A 54 -4.27 31.29 -2.96
N GLU A 55 -4.39 31.91 -1.78
CA GLU A 55 -3.31 31.96 -0.78
C GLU A 55 -2.93 30.56 -0.29
N ASN A 56 -3.92 29.73 0.07
CA ASN A 56 -3.70 28.36 0.51
C ASN A 56 -3.13 27.49 -0.62
N ARG A 57 -3.58 27.72 -1.86
CA ARG A 57 -3.05 27.07 -3.07
C ARG A 57 -1.56 27.35 -3.22
N GLN A 58 -1.12 28.60 -3.08
CA GLN A 58 0.30 28.98 -3.09
C GLN A 58 1.10 28.34 -1.93
N GLU A 59 0.51 28.18 -0.75
CA GLU A 59 1.14 27.49 0.38
C GLU A 59 1.35 25.99 0.08
N ILE A 60 0.31 25.33 -0.46
CA ILE A 60 0.38 23.92 -0.88
C ILE A 60 1.45 23.74 -1.96
N GLU A 61 1.53 24.63 -2.94
CA GLU A 61 2.52 24.56 -4.01
C GLU A 61 3.95 24.56 -3.47
N LYS A 62 4.29 25.49 -2.56
CA LYS A 62 5.61 25.54 -1.92
C LYS A 62 5.93 24.25 -1.16
N MET A 63 4.95 23.70 -0.43
CA MET A 63 5.12 22.45 0.30
C MET A 63 5.28 21.25 -0.64
N ALA A 64 4.53 21.18 -1.73
CA ALA A 64 4.58 20.13 -2.73
C ALA A 64 5.94 20.12 -3.45
N GLU A 65 6.42 21.28 -3.90
CA GLU A 65 7.73 21.43 -4.54
C GLU A 65 8.89 21.03 -3.59
N SER A 66 8.81 21.43 -2.31
CA SER A 66 9.76 20.96 -1.29
C SER A 66 9.71 19.43 -1.14
N THR A 67 8.50 18.84 -1.19
CA THR A 67 8.31 17.39 -1.05
C THR A 67 8.88 16.61 -2.24
N VAL A 68 8.85 17.15 -3.46
CA VAL A 68 9.54 16.53 -4.62
C VAL A 68 11.05 16.43 -4.36
N ASN A 69 11.67 17.50 -3.84
CA ASN A 69 13.09 17.49 -3.51
C ASN A 69 13.42 16.50 -2.38
N PHE A 70 12.54 16.39 -1.39
CA PHE A 70 12.68 15.39 -0.35
C PHE A 70 12.55 13.96 -0.88
N ALA A 71 11.59 13.69 -1.76
CA ALA A 71 11.44 12.37 -2.39
C ALA A 71 12.73 11.97 -3.14
N LYS A 72 13.29 12.89 -3.95
CA LYS A 72 14.59 12.71 -4.60
C LYS A 72 15.72 12.40 -3.61
N LEU A 73 15.80 13.15 -2.50
CA LEU A 73 16.77 12.89 -1.44
C LEU A 73 16.60 11.49 -0.85
N THR A 74 15.37 11.06 -0.57
CA THR A 74 15.11 9.71 0.00
C THR A 74 15.49 8.59 -0.96
N LEU A 75 15.22 8.74 -2.26
CA LEU A 75 15.66 7.81 -3.29
C LEU A 75 17.18 7.78 -3.37
N LYS A 76 17.85 8.94 -3.39
CA LYS A 76 19.33 9.00 -3.36
C LYS A 76 19.91 8.23 -2.17
N ILE A 77 19.36 8.43 -0.96
CA ILE A 77 19.81 7.69 0.23
C ILE A 77 19.58 6.18 0.06
N PHE A 78 18.45 5.78 -0.50
CA PHE A 78 18.16 4.38 -0.79
C PHE A 78 19.17 3.80 -1.80
N HIS A 79 19.46 4.51 -2.89
CA HIS A 79 20.50 4.14 -3.86
C HIS A 79 21.86 3.96 -3.17
N ASP A 80 22.32 4.98 -2.44
CA ASP A 80 23.65 4.99 -1.81
C ASP A 80 23.79 3.89 -0.73
N MET A 81 22.79 3.71 0.12
CA MET A 81 22.89 2.84 1.30
C MET A 81 22.41 1.40 1.05
N ILE A 82 21.39 1.23 0.19
CA ILE A 82 20.75 -0.07 -0.04
C ILE A 82 21.25 -0.68 -1.34
N LEU A 83 21.14 0.03 -2.46
CA LEU A 83 21.59 -0.51 -3.75
C LEU A 83 23.12 -0.53 -3.88
N GLY A 84 23.81 0.41 -3.25
CA GLY A 84 25.27 0.43 -3.14
C GLY A 84 25.87 -0.71 -2.31
N ASN A 85 25.03 -1.51 -1.63
CA ASN A 85 25.47 -2.64 -0.81
C ASN A 85 24.94 -3.96 -1.37
N SER A 86 25.83 -4.74 -2.00
CA SER A 86 25.48 -6.02 -2.64
C SER A 86 24.74 -6.98 -1.71
N LYS A 87 25.09 -7.02 -0.41
CA LYS A 87 24.42 -7.89 0.57
C LYS A 87 22.94 -7.53 0.76
N TYR A 88 22.59 -6.25 0.69
CA TYR A 88 21.19 -5.82 0.79
C TYR A 88 20.43 -6.11 -0.51
N VAL A 89 21.07 -5.94 -1.66
CA VAL A 89 20.48 -6.32 -2.95
C VAL A 89 20.23 -7.84 -3.02
N GLU A 90 21.19 -8.66 -2.60
CA GLU A 90 21.04 -10.11 -2.49
C GLU A 90 19.91 -10.50 -1.53
N LEU A 91 19.81 -9.82 -0.38
CA LEU A 91 18.73 -10.04 0.57
C LEU A 91 17.36 -9.72 -0.04
N ILE A 92 17.23 -8.59 -0.74
CA ILE A 92 16.00 -8.22 -1.47
C ILE A 92 15.63 -9.30 -2.47
N LYS A 93 16.61 -9.82 -3.23
CA LYS A 93 16.40 -10.82 -4.28
C LYS A 93 16.28 -12.26 -3.77
N SER A 94 16.38 -12.50 -2.46
CA SER A 94 16.42 -13.85 -1.91
C SER A 94 15.05 -14.56 -2.01
N GLU A 95 15.08 -15.88 -2.20
CA GLU A 95 13.86 -16.71 -2.20
C GLU A 95 13.12 -16.67 -0.85
N THR A 96 13.84 -16.42 0.25
CA THR A 96 13.27 -16.20 1.60
C THR A 96 12.23 -15.07 1.61
N TYR A 97 12.42 -14.05 0.79
CA TYR A 97 11.53 -12.90 0.66
C TYR A 97 10.88 -12.81 -0.73
N THR A 98 10.66 -13.95 -1.39
CA THR A 98 10.00 -14.00 -2.71
C THR A 98 8.61 -14.62 -2.60
N LEU A 99 7.63 -14.00 -3.28
CA LEU A 99 6.28 -14.52 -3.37
C LEU A 99 5.67 -14.25 -4.75
N ARG A 100 5.26 -15.31 -5.45
CA ARG A 100 4.81 -15.22 -6.86
C ARG A 100 3.29 -15.21 -6.91
N THR A 101 2.67 -14.04 -6.78
CA THR A 101 1.21 -13.86 -6.74
C THR A 101 0.70 -13.07 -7.94
N TYR A 102 -0.62 -12.95 -8.04
CA TYR A 102 -1.25 -11.88 -8.81
C TYR A 102 -0.97 -10.52 -8.16
N TYR A 103 -1.04 -9.43 -8.93
CA TYR A 103 -0.91 -8.05 -8.44
C TYR A 103 -2.09 -7.22 -8.89
N MET A 104 -2.65 -6.44 -7.96
CA MET A 104 -3.80 -5.59 -8.21
C MET A 104 -3.50 -4.13 -7.85
N GLY A 105 -3.99 -3.22 -8.69
CA GLY A 105 -3.92 -1.79 -8.47
C GLY A 105 -4.84 -1.01 -9.40
N LEU A 106 -5.22 0.19 -8.98
CA LEU A 106 -5.94 1.14 -9.81
C LEU A 106 -5.03 1.75 -10.89
N VAL A 107 -5.56 1.88 -12.11
CA VAL A 107 -4.86 2.47 -13.25
C VAL A 107 -5.73 3.48 -13.99
N ASP A 108 -5.08 4.49 -14.59
CA ASP A 108 -5.74 5.43 -15.49
C ASP A 108 -6.05 4.83 -16.88
N GLU A 109 -6.54 5.65 -17.80
CA GLU A 109 -6.88 5.25 -19.17
C GLU A 109 -5.67 4.77 -20.01
N HIS A 110 -4.46 5.13 -19.61
CA HIS A 110 -3.19 4.71 -20.22
C HIS A 110 -2.52 3.57 -19.45
N ASN A 111 -3.27 2.91 -18.55
CA ASN A 111 -2.79 1.87 -17.64
C ASN A 111 -1.63 2.34 -16.71
N LYS A 112 -1.43 3.64 -16.50
CA LYS A 112 -0.42 4.14 -15.55
C LYS A 112 -0.97 4.12 -14.13
N VAL A 113 -0.07 4.08 -13.14
CA VAL A 113 -0.46 4.11 -11.72
C VAL A 113 -1.33 5.33 -11.45
N ASN A 114 -2.53 5.12 -10.92
CA ASN A 114 -3.39 6.19 -10.43
C ASN A 114 -3.83 5.86 -8.99
N LEU A 115 -3.85 6.87 -8.13
CA LEU A 115 -4.18 6.68 -6.72
C LEU A 115 -5.63 7.07 -6.36
N TYR A 116 -6.31 7.81 -7.24
CA TYR A 116 -7.59 8.43 -6.93
C TYR A 116 -8.75 7.80 -7.70
N ASP A 117 -8.62 7.66 -9.01
CA ASP A 117 -9.70 7.18 -9.88
C ASP A 117 -9.17 6.28 -11.01
N GLY A 118 -10.06 5.49 -11.61
CA GLY A 118 -9.76 4.63 -12.75
C GLY A 118 -10.35 3.23 -12.65
N LYS A 119 -9.73 2.28 -13.36
CA LYS A 119 -10.13 0.86 -13.34
C LYS A 119 -9.19 0.04 -12.48
N ILE A 120 -9.72 -0.96 -11.79
CA ILE A 120 -8.92 -1.92 -11.03
C ILE A 120 -8.35 -2.92 -12.04
N ARG A 121 -7.01 -2.93 -12.18
CA ARG A 121 -6.28 -3.85 -13.05
C ARG A 121 -5.59 -4.91 -12.21
N VAL A 122 -5.66 -6.16 -12.66
CA VAL A 122 -4.98 -7.30 -12.07
C VAL A 122 -4.11 -7.95 -13.12
N VAL A 123 -2.85 -8.20 -12.79
CA VAL A 123 -1.92 -9.00 -13.60
C VAL A 123 -1.64 -10.33 -12.94
N ASP A 124 -1.41 -11.36 -13.76
CA ASP A 124 -0.99 -12.68 -13.33
C ASP A 124 0.47 -12.69 -12.81
N PRO A 125 0.96 -13.80 -12.24
CA PRO A 125 2.35 -13.89 -11.80
C PRO A 125 3.39 -13.72 -12.91
N TYR A 126 3.01 -13.77 -14.19
CA TYR A 126 3.89 -13.56 -15.33
C TYR A 126 3.82 -12.13 -15.88
N GLY A 127 2.93 -11.29 -15.33
CA GLY A 127 2.73 -9.90 -15.74
C GLY A 127 1.71 -9.70 -16.85
N ASN A 128 1.00 -10.76 -17.29
CA ASN A 128 -0.07 -10.62 -18.27
C ASN A 128 -1.32 -10.04 -17.60
N GLU A 129 -2.08 -9.21 -18.31
CA GLU A 129 -3.36 -8.73 -17.81
C GLU A 129 -4.32 -9.91 -17.62
N PHE A 130 -4.71 -10.15 -16.36
CA PHE A 130 -5.66 -11.19 -15.98
C PHE A 130 -7.09 -10.67 -16.07
N ILE A 131 -7.33 -9.48 -15.50
CA ILE A 131 -8.63 -8.80 -15.56
C ILE A 131 -8.48 -7.30 -15.32
N LYS A 132 -9.37 -6.50 -15.92
CA LYS A 132 -9.52 -5.06 -15.65
C LYS A 132 -11.01 -4.71 -15.55
N PHE A 133 -11.42 -4.07 -14.45
CA PHE A 133 -12.83 -3.86 -14.14
C PHE A 133 -13.09 -2.56 -13.39
N GLU A 134 -14.36 -2.12 -13.41
CA GLU A 134 -14.83 -0.96 -12.64
C GLU A 134 -15.15 -1.35 -11.20
N ALA A 135 -14.97 -0.42 -10.26
CA ALA A 135 -15.18 -0.65 -8.83
C ALA A 135 -16.51 -1.33 -8.51
N LYS A 136 -17.60 -0.92 -9.16
CA LYS A 136 -18.95 -1.46 -8.94
C LYS A 136 -19.06 -2.98 -9.19
N ASN A 137 -18.17 -3.55 -9.99
CA ASN A 137 -18.15 -4.97 -10.32
C ASN A 137 -17.24 -5.80 -9.39
N TYR A 138 -16.69 -5.23 -8.31
CA TYR A 138 -15.72 -5.92 -7.46
C TYR A 138 -16.25 -7.24 -6.89
N LEU A 139 -17.55 -7.34 -6.60
CA LEU A 139 -18.18 -8.56 -6.09
C LEU A 139 -18.13 -9.70 -7.11
N GLU A 140 -17.96 -9.45 -8.41
CA GLU A 140 -17.78 -10.51 -9.40
C GLU A 140 -16.35 -11.09 -9.39
N HIS A 141 -15.39 -10.36 -8.82
CA HIS A 141 -13.97 -10.63 -8.99
C HIS A 141 -13.25 -10.96 -7.69
N ILE A 142 -13.70 -10.40 -6.56
CA ILE A 142 -13.08 -10.57 -5.25
C ILE A 142 -14.03 -11.32 -4.31
N ALA A 143 -13.51 -12.31 -3.61
CA ALA A 143 -14.17 -12.99 -2.50
C ALA A 143 -13.27 -12.94 -1.27
N GLU A 144 -13.87 -13.12 -0.09
CA GLU A 144 -13.15 -13.14 1.18
C GLU A 144 -13.36 -14.49 1.88
N TYR A 145 -12.28 -15.19 2.18
CA TYR A 145 -12.30 -16.43 2.97
C TYR A 145 -12.09 -16.12 4.46
N VAL A 146 -12.68 -16.91 5.36
CA VAL A 146 -12.54 -16.73 6.82
C VAL A 146 -11.76 -17.90 7.40
N GLU A 147 -10.72 -17.58 8.14
CA GLU A 147 -9.90 -18.54 8.88
C GLU A 147 -10.29 -18.52 10.38
N PRO A 148 -10.34 -19.67 11.06
CA PRO A 148 -10.82 -19.74 12.45
C PRO A 148 -9.88 -19.09 13.48
N TRP A 149 -8.63 -18.82 13.11
CA TRP A 149 -7.58 -18.31 14.00
C TRP A 149 -7.33 -16.80 13.86
N THR A 150 -8.07 -16.09 13.00
CA THR A 150 -7.91 -14.65 12.81
C THR A 150 -9.23 -13.96 12.46
N TYR A 151 -9.42 -12.75 12.99
CA TYR A 151 -10.52 -11.88 12.57
C TYR A 151 -10.29 -11.24 11.19
N VAL A 152 -9.04 -11.22 10.70
CA VAL A 152 -8.71 -10.68 9.38
C VAL A 152 -9.07 -11.71 8.32
N LYS A 153 -10.02 -11.35 7.46
CA LYS A 153 -10.41 -12.17 6.30
C LYS A 153 -9.25 -12.35 5.33
N GLN A 154 -9.40 -13.30 4.41
CA GLN A 154 -8.41 -13.70 3.42
C GLN A 154 -8.97 -13.47 2.01
N PRO A 155 -8.83 -12.27 1.42
CA PRO A 155 -9.32 -11.96 0.09
C PRO A 155 -8.59 -12.74 -1.00
N TYR A 156 -9.31 -13.14 -2.05
CA TYR A 156 -8.77 -13.84 -3.22
C TYR A 156 -9.57 -13.55 -4.48
N LEU A 157 -8.97 -13.82 -5.65
CA LEU A 157 -9.61 -13.69 -6.96
C LEU A 157 -10.61 -14.84 -7.18
N LYS A 158 -11.89 -14.52 -7.30
CA LYS A 158 -13.00 -15.49 -7.46
C LYS A 158 -12.77 -16.49 -8.59
N LYS A 159 -12.36 -15.99 -9.76
CA LYS A 159 -12.16 -16.81 -10.97
C LYS A 159 -11.07 -17.89 -10.82
N VAL A 160 -10.06 -17.65 -9.98
CA VAL A 160 -8.98 -18.61 -9.71
C VAL A 160 -9.33 -19.50 -8.50
N GLY A 161 -9.97 -18.91 -7.50
CA GLY A 161 -10.44 -19.58 -6.29
C GLY A 161 -9.42 -19.62 -5.15
N TRP A 162 -9.91 -19.90 -3.95
CA TRP A 162 -9.09 -20.09 -2.76
C TRP A 162 -8.46 -21.49 -2.76
N LYS A 163 -7.14 -21.55 -2.67
CA LYS A 163 -6.36 -22.81 -2.59
C LYS A 163 -5.52 -22.89 -1.30
N GLY A 164 -5.90 -22.10 -0.30
CA GLY A 164 -5.10 -21.91 0.89
C GLY A 164 -3.88 -21.02 0.64
N PHE A 165 -2.94 -21.06 1.57
CA PHE A 165 -1.74 -20.24 1.57
C PHE A 165 -0.65 -20.78 0.63
N ILE A 166 -0.93 -20.83 -0.67
CA ILE A 166 0.01 -21.20 -1.74
C ILE A 166 0.15 -20.05 -2.75
N ASP A 167 1.34 -19.87 -3.31
CA ASP A 167 1.58 -18.89 -4.38
C ASP A 167 1.53 -19.60 -5.75
N GLY A 168 1.73 -18.83 -6.83
CA GLY A 168 1.70 -19.30 -8.20
C GLY A 168 0.36 -19.03 -8.93
N PRO A 169 0.30 -19.34 -10.23
CA PRO A 169 -0.81 -18.94 -11.11
C PRO A 169 -2.13 -19.64 -10.79
N ASN A 170 -2.08 -20.81 -10.15
CA ASN A 170 -3.27 -21.59 -9.76
C ASN A 170 -3.89 -21.13 -8.43
N SER A 171 -3.31 -20.11 -7.79
CA SER A 171 -3.78 -19.56 -6.53
C SER A 171 -4.46 -18.21 -6.76
N GLY A 172 -5.66 -18.02 -6.22
CA GLY A 172 -6.34 -16.72 -6.27
C GLY A 172 -5.73 -15.66 -5.35
N VAL A 173 -4.65 -15.96 -4.63
CA VAL A 173 -3.96 -14.98 -3.78
C VAL A 173 -3.33 -13.89 -4.66
N TYR A 174 -3.62 -12.65 -4.30
CA TYR A 174 -3.06 -11.46 -4.93
C TYR A 174 -2.39 -10.56 -3.89
N ARG A 175 -1.69 -9.55 -4.39
CA ARG A 175 -1.07 -8.50 -3.62
C ARG A 175 -1.56 -7.14 -4.06
N VAL A 176 -1.64 -6.20 -3.13
CA VAL A 176 -1.93 -4.77 -3.35
C VAL A 176 -0.86 -3.89 -2.70
N GLY A 177 -0.96 -2.58 -2.87
CA GLY A 177 -0.01 -1.60 -2.33
C GLY A 177 1.11 -1.27 -3.32
N PRO A 178 2.18 -0.60 -2.88
CA PRO A 178 3.12 0.05 -3.78
C PRO A 178 3.69 -0.85 -4.88
N LEU A 179 4.29 -1.98 -4.52
CA LEU A 179 4.86 -2.89 -5.51
C LEU A 179 3.81 -3.50 -6.44
N ALA A 180 2.62 -3.79 -5.90
CA ALA A 180 1.55 -4.37 -6.68
C ALA A 180 0.97 -3.39 -7.71
N ARG A 181 0.78 -2.12 -7.33
CA ARG A 181 0.38 -1.06 -8.27
C ARG A 181 1.38 -0.91 -9.40
N LEU A 182 2.68 -0.87 -9.06
CA LEU A 182 3.74 -0.78 -10.06
C LEU A 182 3.78 -2.01 -10.99
N ASN A 183 3.55 -3.23 -10.47
CA ASN A 183 3.49 -4.44 -11.28
C ASN A 183 2.24 -4.46 -12.18
N ALA A 184 1.10 -4.01 -11.63
CA ALA A 184 -0.18 -4.01 -12.31
C ALA A 184 -0.34 -2.86 -13.31
N ALA A 185 0.44 -1.78 -13.23
CA ALA A 185 0.41 -0.65 -14.15
C ALA A 185 1.50 -0.75 -15.22
N ASP A 186 1.32 -0.13 -16.38
CA ASP A 186 2.31 -0.05 -17.48
C ASP A 186 3.34 1.09 -17.28
N GLY A 187 3.35 1.72 -16.11
CA GLY A 187 4.31 2.75 -15.69
C GLY A 187 3.71 3.75 -14.71
N MET A 188 4.44 4.83 -14.46
CA MET A 188 4.00 5.99 -13.68
C MET A 188 3.50 7.10 -14.61
N ALA A 189 2.58 7.94 -14.12
CA ALA A 189 2.05 9.07 -14.87
C ALA A 189 2.89 10.35 -14.75
N THR A 190 3.91 10.39 -13.87
CA THR A 190 4.82 11.54 -13.70
C THR A 190 6.25 11.17 -14.11
N PRO A 191 7.03 12.12 -14.66
CA PRO A 191 8.28 11.81 -15.34
C PRO A 191 9.38 11.27 -14.42
N LEU A 192 9.62 11.86 -13.25
CA LEU A 192 10.71 11.41 -12.38
C LEU A 192 10.38 10.07 -11.73
N ALA A 193 9.12 9.86 -11.35
CA ALA A 193 8.67 8.55 -10.88
C ALA A 193 8.76 7.48 -11.97
N GLN A 194 8.51 7.82 -13.24
CA GLN A 194 8.67 6.90 -14.38
C GLN A 194 10.13 6.48 -14.59
N GLU A 195 11.08 7.41 -14.48
CA GLU A 195 12.52 7.09 -14.56
C GLU A 195 12.93 6.09 -13.46
N GLU A 196 12.50 6.32 -12.22
CA GLU A 196 12.82 5.45 -11.09
C GLU A 196 12.08 4.09 -11.18
N TYR A 197 10.86 4.08 -11.72
CA TYR A 197 10.12 2.86 -12.05
C TYR A 197 10.93 1.96 -12.99
N GLU A 198 11.42 2.51 -14.10
CA GLU A 198 12.21 1.77 -15.08
C GLU A 198 13.52 1.26 -14.47
N LEU A 199 14.19 2.09 -13.66
CA LEU A 199 15.40 1.72 -12.95
C LEU A 199 15.17 0.54 -11.98
N MET A 200 14.05 0.54 -11.24
CA MET A 200 13.70 -0.55 -10.34
C MET A 200 13.59 -1.88 -11.10
N TYR A 201 12.81 -1.92 -12.18
CA TYR A 201 12.64 -3.16 -12.96
C TYR A 201 13.93 -3.61 -13.64
N LYS A 202 14.71 -2.66 -14.19
CA LYS A 202 16.03 -2.98 -14.75
C LYS A 202 16.96 -3.60 -13.71
N THR A 203 16.97 -3.06 -12.50
CA THR A 203 17.83 -3.51 -11.39
C THR A 203 17.41 -4.88 -10.84
N LEU A 204 16.09 -5.11 -10.75
CA LEU A 204 15.53 -6.32 -10.15
C LEU A 204 15.30 -7.46 -11.14
N GLY A 205 15.66 -7.27 -12.42
CA GLY A 205 15.71 -8.35 -13.41
C GLY A 205 14.45 -8.50 -14.27
N GLY A 206 13.65 -7.45 -14.40
CA GLY A 206 12.45 -7.40 -15.23
C GLY A 206 11.16 -7.28 -14.43
N LYS A 207 10.05 -7.23 -15.16
CA LYS A 207 8.69 -7.09 -14.64
C LYS A 207 7.90 -8.38 -14.95
N PRO A 208 7.11 -8.91 -14.01
CA PRO A 208 6.84 -8.41 -12.66
C PRO A 208 7.97 -8.67 -11.65
N VAL A 209 8.06 -7.85 -10.60
CA VAL A 209 8.96 -8.06 -9.46
C VAL A 209 8.21 -8.77 -8.34
N HIS A 210 8.76 -9.86 -7.83
CA HIS A 210 8.12 -10.70 -6.81
C HIS A 210 8.70 -10.55 -5.40
N TYR A 211 9.80 -9.82 -5.27
CA TYR A 211 10.52 -9.63 -4.02
C TYR A 211 9.70 -8.80 -3.03
N THR A 212 9.30 -9.40 -1.91
CA THR A 212 8.52 -8.74 -0.85
C THR A 212 9.24 -7.51 -0.32
N LEU A 213 10.57 -7.52 -0.17
CA LEU A 213 11.33 -6.35 0.28
C LEU A 213 11.35 -5.19 -0.74
N ALA A 214 11.06 -5.45 -2.02
CA ALA A 214 10.98 -4.39 -3.05
C ALA A 214 9.79 -3.44 -2.84
N TYR A 215 8.83 -3.79 -1.97
CA TYR A 215 7.79 -2.85 -1.52
C TYR A 215 8.37 -1.56 -0.93
N HIS A 216 9.54 -1.60 -0.31
CA HIS A 216 10.17 -0.39 0.22
C HIS A 216 10.60 0.57 -0.90
N TRP A 217 11.20 0.05 -1.97
CA TRP A 217 11.59 0.86 -3.12
C TRP A 217 10.37 1.40 -3.86
N ALA A 218 9.39 0.52 -4.15
CA ALA A 218 8.13 0.93 -4.78
C ALA A 218 7.41 2.05 -3.99
N ARG A 219 7.47 2.03 -2.65
CA ARG A 219 6.91 3.09 -1.80
C ARG A 219 7.64 4.43 -1.95
N LEU A 220 8.96 4.42 -2.18
CA LEU A 220 9.72 5.65 -2.45
C LEU A 220 9.40 6.20 -3.84
N ILE A 221 9.19 5.33 -4.84
CA ILE A 221 8.70 5.72 -6.17
C ILE A 221 7.33 6.38 -6.06
N GLU A 222 6.43 5.81 -5.28
CA GLU A 222 5.10 6.40 -5.07
C GLU A 222 5.12 7.69 -4.25
N LEU A 223 6.07 7.85 -3.33
CA LEU A 223 6.26 9.12 -2.64
C LEU A 223 6.66 10.22 -3.64
N LEU A 224 7.57 9.91 -4.58
CA LEU A 224 7.96 10.82 -5.64
C LEU A 224 6.77 11.14 -6.56
N TYR A 225 6.04 10.10 -7.01
CA TYR A 225 4.84 10.25 -7.82
C TYR A 225 3.78 11.14 -7.15
N ALA A 226 3.45 10.87 -5.88
CA ALA A 226 2.46 11.66 -5.15
C ALA A 226 2.91 13.13 -4.97
N ALA A 227 4.20 13.37 -4.80
CA ALA A 227 4.75 14.72 -4.70
C ALA A 227 4.70 15.46 -6.06
N GLU A 228 5.09 14.80 -7.15
CA GLU A 228 4.96 15.36 -8.52
C GLU A 228 3.49 15.65 -8.85
N ARG A 229 2.60 14.69 -8.58
CA ARG A 229 1.18 14.83 -8.86
C ARG A 229 0.54 15.95 -8.03
N ALA A 230 0.98 16.16 -6.78
CA ALA A 230 0.53 17.29 -5.97
C ALA A 230 0.94 18.64 -6.59
N VAL A 231 2.15 18.74 -7.18
CA VAL A 231 2.59 19.95 -7.90
C VAL A 231 1.78 20.16 -9.19
N GLU A 232 1.45 19.10 -9.92
CA GLU A 232 0.59 19.20 -11.11
C GLU A 232 -0.81 19.68 -10.75
N LEU A 233 -1.44 19.04 -9.76
CA LEU A 233 -2.82 19.34 -9.35
C LEU A 233 -2.96 20.73 -8.75
N VAL A 234 -2.00 21.19 -7.95
CA VAL A 234 -2.06 22.53 -7.36
C VAL A 234 -1.86 23.64 -8.39
N LYS A 235 -1.30 23.32 -9.57
CA LYS A 235 -1.12 24.26 -10.68
C LYS A 235 -2.28 24.23 -11.68
N ASP A 236 -3.24 23.32 -11.50
CA ASP A 236 -4.44 23.26 -12.32
C ASP A 236 -5.31 24.53 -12.11
N PRO A 237 -5.67 25.28 -13.16
CA PRO A 237 -6.50 26.48 -13.02
C PRO A 237 -7.85 26.24 -12.33
N GLU A 238 -8.41 25.03 -12.40
CA GLU A 238 -9.67 24.68 -11.77
C GLU A 238 -9.54 24.43 -10.26
N ILE A 239 -8.32 24.27 -9.71
CA ILE A 239 -8.12 23.89 -8.30
C ILE A 239 -8.70 24.91 -7.30
N THR A 240 -8.79 26.19 -7.71
CA THR A 240 -9.38 27.28 -6.92
C THR A 240 -10.81 27.62 -7.35
N SER A 241 -11.43 26.81 -8.21
CA SER A 241 -12.80 27.02 -8.66
C SER A 241 -13.75 27.10 -7.45
N PRO A 242 -14.72 28.04 -7.44
CA PRO A 242 -15.76 28.08 -6.43
C PRO A 242 -16.79 26.94 -6.59
N ASN A 243 -16.84 26.30 -7.77
CA ASN A 243 -17.81 25.27 -8.12
C ASN A 243 -17.33 23.89 -7.64
N VAL A 244 -17.47 23.64 -6.34
CA VAL A 244 -16.85 22.47 -5.68
C VAL A 244 -17.81 21.37 -5.25
N ARG A 245 -19.12 21.57 -5.44
CA ARG A 245 -20.14 20.61 -5.01
C ARG A 245 -21.37 20.63 -5.90
N ASN A 246 -21.74 19.46 -6.39
CA ASN A 246 -22.97 19.18 -7.10
C ASN A 246 -24.10 18.76 -6.15
N LYS A 247 -25.34 18.86 -6.62
CA LYS A 247 -26.50 18.28 -5.91
C LYS A 247 -26.42 16.75 -6.02
N PRO A 248 -26.42 15.99 -4.90
CA PRO A 248 -26.50 14.54 -4.95
C PRO A 248 -27.79 14.07 -5.64
N GLY A 249 -27.72 12.91 -6.30
CA GLY A 249 -28.90 12.24 -6.82
C GLY A 249 -29.74 11.59 -5.71
N GLU A 250 -30.77 10.85 -6.13
CA GLU A 250 -31.61 10.07 -5.22
C GLU A 250 -30.82 8.96 -4.50
N PRO A 251 -31.21 8.58 -3.27
CA PRO A 251 -30.57 7.47 -2.55
C PRO A 251 -30.62 6.15 -3.32
N GLY A 252 -29.58 5.33 -3.17
CA GLY A 252 -29.47 4.05 -3.84
C GLY A 252 -28.23 3.28 -3.41
N GLU A 253 -27.60 2.61 -4.37
CA GLU A 253 -26.36 1.83 -4.18
C GLU A 253 -25.16 2.59 -4.75
N GLY A 254 -24.04 2.59 -4.02
CA GLY A 254 -22.83 3.28 -4.42
C GLY A 254 -21.57 2.55 -4.00
N VAL A 255 -20.63 2.39 -4.94
CA VAL A 255 -19.31 1.82 -4.70
C VAL A 255 -18.25 2.88 -4.99
N GLY A 256 -17.44 3.20 -3.97
CA GLY A 256 -16.26 4.05 -4.10
C GLY A 256 -14.99 3.21 -4.01
N VAL A 257 -14.01 3.52 -4.86
CA VAL A 257 -12.66 2.94 -4.78
C VAL A 257 -11.63 4.05 -4.80
N VAL A 258 -10.56 3.87 -4.01
CA VAL A 258 -9.32 4.64 -4.11
C VAL A 258 -8.14 3.72 -3.81
N GLU A 259 -6.93 4.09 -4.21
CA GLU A 259 -5.73 3.44 -3.68
C GLU A 259 -5.30 4.15 -2.41
N ALA A 260 -5.63 3.55 -1.26
CA ALA A 260 -4.97 3.92 -0.03
C ALA A 260 -3.47 3.62 -0.14
N ALA A 261 -2.66 4.27 0.70
CA ALA A 261 -1.21 4.08 0.71
C ALA A 261 -0.78 2.59 0.78
N ARG A 262 -1.61 1.74 1.39
CA ARG A 262 -1.35 0.31 1.64
C ARG A 262 -2.02 -0.64 0.63
N GLY A 263 -2.78 -0.11 -0.33
CA GLY A 263 -3.49 -0.89 -1.35
C GLY A 263 -4.92 -0.40 -1.60
N THR A 264 -5.60 -1.09 -2.52
CA THR A 264 -6.97 -0.79 -2.95
C THR A 264 -7.94 -0.79 -1.78
N LEU A 265 -8.70 0.29 -1.65
CA LEU A 265 -9.74 0.51 -0.63
C LEU A 265 -11.08 0.61 -1.34
N ILE A 266 -12.00 -0.31 -1.03
CA ILE A 266 -13.35 -0.35 -1.58
C ILE A 266 -14.34 -0.08 -0.45
N HIS A 267 -15.22 0.90 -0.67
CA HIS A 267 -16.37 1.18 0.17
C HIS A 267 -17.64 0.95 -0.65
N HIS A 268 -18.54 0.12 -0.14
CA HIS A 268 -19.83 -0.17 -0.76
C HIS A 268 -20.95 0.13 0.23
N TYR A 269 -21.87 1.01 -0.16
CA TYR A 269 -23.03 1.42 0.64
C TYR A 269 -24.32 1.16 -0.13
N VAL A 270 -25.33 0.63 0.56
CA VAL A 270 -26.72 0.55 0.08
C VAL A 270 -27.58 1.39 1.00
N LEU A 271 -28.31 2.36 0.45
CA LEU A 271 -29.18 3.27 1.19
C LEU A 271 -30.66 2.91 0.99
N ASP A 272 -31.49 3.28 1.96
CA ASP A 272 -32.95 3.28 1.82
C ASP A 272 -33.48 4.60 1.21
N GLU A 273 -34.79 4.67 1.02
CA GLU A 273 -35.50 5.84 0.49
C GLU A 273 -35.33 7.11 1.34
N ASN A 274 -34.94 7.00 2.61
CA ASN A 274 -34.65 8.11 3.52
C ASN A 274 -33.15 8.43 3.60
N ALA A 275 -32.33 7.86 2.72
CA ALA A 275 -30.87 7.95 2.72
C ALA A 275 -30.18 7.35 3.97
N LEU A 276 -30.82 6.42 4.67
CA LEU A 276 -30.22 5.68 5.78
C LEU A 276 -29.51 4.43 5.25
N VAL A 277 -28.35 4.09 5.84
CA VAL A 277 -27.55 2.94 5.43
C VAL A 277 -28.27 1.64 5.81
N LYS A 278 -28.60 0.82 4.80
CA LYS A 278 -29.15 -0.54 4.95
C LYS A 278 -28.07 -1.61 4.96
N ASP A 279 -27.07 -1.48 4.10
CA ASP A 279 -25.95 -2.42 3.99
C ASP A 279 -24.64 -1.67 3.77
N VAL A 280 -23.56 -2.24 4.30
CA VAL A 280 -22.19 -1.75 4.17
C VAL A 280 -21.24 -2.92 3.98
N ASN A 281 -20.42 -2.83 2.93
CA ASN A 281 -19.28 -3.72 2.77
C ASN A 281 -18.00 -2.90 2.53
N LEU A 282 -16.94 -3.27 3.23
CA LEU A 282 -15.64 -2.60 3.19
C LEU A 282 -14.55 -3.64 2.90
N ILE A 283 -13.83 -3.47 1.78
CA ILE A 283 -12.58 -4.21 1.54
C ILE A 283 -11.44 -3.21 1.67
N VAL A 284 -10.82 -3.21 2.84
CA VAL A 284 -9.82 -2.24 3.25
C VAL A 284 -8.41 -2.64 2.83
N ALA A 285 -7.62 -1.66 2.36
CA ALA A 285 -6.27 -1.82 1.83
C ALA A 285 -5.47 -3.05 2.34
N THR A 286 -5.16 -3.11 3.65
CA THR A 286 -4.34 -4.20 4.22
C THR A 286 -5.02 -5.58 4.22
N VAL A 287 -6.36 -5.68 4.25
CA VAL A 287 -7.05 -6.98 4.25
C VAL A 287 -6.72 -7.78 2.99
N ASN A 288 -6.63 -7.10 1.84
CA ASN A 288 -6.22 -7.70 0.56
C ASN A 288 -4.87 -8.40 0.63
N ASN A 289 -3.94 -7.90 1.45
CA ASN A 289 -2.60 -8.47 1.61
C ASN A 289 -2.52 -9.52 2.73
N ALA A 290 -3.59 -9.78 3.49
CA ALA A 290 -3.54 -10.70 4.62
C ALA A 290 -3.03 -12.11 4.25
N PRO A 291 -3.46 -12.74 3.13
CA PRO A 291 -2.91 -14.04 2.74
C PRO A 291 -1.41 -13.96 2.44
N SER A 292 -1.02 -12.94 1.69
CA SER A 292 0.36 -12.70 1.26
C SER A 292 1.31 -12.37 2.43
N ILE A 293 0.82 -11.67 3.45
CA ILE A 293 1.57 -11.39 4.69
C ILE A 293 1.82 -12.69 5.45
N ASN A 294 0.78 -13.50 5.67
CA ASN A 294 0.92 -14.80 6.35
C ASN A 294 1.93 -15.70 5.63
N MET A 295 1.86 -15.76 4.30
CA MET A 295 2.79 -16.53 3.48
C MET A 295 4.21 -15.98 3.54
N SER A 296 4.40 -14.67 3.48
CA SER A 296 5.73 -14.06 3.56
C SER A 296 6.38 -14.28 4.92
N VAL A 297 5.63 -14.15 6.02
CA VAL A 297 6.12 -14.44 7.37
C VAL A 297 6.51 -15.91 7.51
N ARG A 298 5.64 -16.82 7.02
CA ARG A 298 5.92 -18.27 7.01
C ARG A 298 7.16 -18.61 6.19
N ASN A 299 7.30 -18.06 4.99
CA ASN A 299 8.44 -18.33 4.11
C ASN A 299 9.74 -17.78 4.70
N ALA A 300 9.70 -16.58 5.29
CA ALA A 300 10.84 -16.01 6.02
C ALA A 300 11.24 -16.87 7.22
N ALA A 301 10.28 -17.33 8.02
CA ALA A 301 10.53 -18.23 9.14
C ALA A 301 11.19 -19.54 8.68
N LYS A 302 10.65 -20.18 7.63
CA LYS A 302 11.22 -21.41 7.04
C LYS A 302 12.63 -21.21 6.48
N GLY A 303 12.91 -20.05 5.88
CA GLY A 303 14.22 -19.77 5.30
C GLY A 303 15.31 -19.44 6.34
N LEU A 304 14.94 -18.97 7.53
CA LEU A 304 15.87 -18.42 8.52
C LEU A 304 16.00 -19.25 9.80
N ILE A 305 14.95 -19.97 10.21
CA ILE A 305 14.95 -20.78 11.44
C ILE A 305 15.43 -22.19 11.11
N HIS A 306 16.64 -22.52 11.55
CA HIS A 306 17.26 -23.83 11.37
C HIS A 306 17.72 -24.41 12.71
N GLY A 307 17.64 -25.73 12.88
CA GLY A 307 18.13 -26.43 14.07
C GLY A 307 17.47 -26.00 15.39
N GLY A 308 16.24 -25.49 15.35
CA GLY A 308 15.53 -24.98 16.54
C GLY A 308 16.07 -23.66 17.09
N LYS A 309 17.04 -23.03 16.42
CA LYS A 309 17.62 -21.76 16.86
C LYS A 309 16.68 -20.59 16.50
N VAL A 310 16.17 -19.93 17.53
CA VAL A 310 15.30 -18.75 17.40
C VAL A 310 15.82 -17.66 18.32
N ASP A 311 16.69 -16.82 17.77
CA ASP A 311 17.20 -15.63 18.46
C ASP A 311 16.51 -14.34 17.97
N GLN A 312 16.78 -13.24 18.67
CA GLN A 312 16.19 -11.93 18.36
C GLN A 312 16.57 -11.39 16.97
N GLY A 313 17.75 -11.76 16.45
CA GLY A 313 18.18 -11.38 15.11
C GLY A 313 17.34 -12.07 14.04
N ILE A 314 17.14 -13.38 14.18
CA ILE A 314 16.29 -14.18 13.29
C ILE A 314 14.85 -13.70 13.33
N LEU A 315 14.27 -13.51 14.52
CA LEU A 315 12.90 -13.00 14.66
C LEU A 315 12.75 -11.63 14.00
N ASN A 316 13.74 -10.75 14.11
CA ASN A 316 13.70 -9.46 13.43
C ASN A 316 13.69 -9.59 11.90
N MET A 317 14.43 -10.54 11.35
CA MET A 317 14.43 -10.80 9.90
C MET A 317 13.09 -11.38 9.45
N VAL A 318 12.44 -12.23 10.25
CA VAL A 318 11.06 -12.66 10.00
C VAL A 318 10.09 -11.47 10.03
N GLU A 319 10.22 -10.57 11.01
CA GLU A 319 9.41 -9.34 11.08
C GLU A 319 9.64 -8.40 9.88
N MET A 320 10.77 -8.48 9.17
CA MET A 320 10.97 -7.68 7.94
C MET A 320 10.00 -8.07 6.83
N ALA A 321 9.70 -9.38 6.68
CA ALA A 321 8.71 -9.85 5.71
C ALA A 321 7.31 -9.27 6.00
N PHE A 322 7.00 -9.05 7.28
CA PHE A 322 5.77 -8.41 7.72
C PHE A 322 5.76 -6.90 7.46
N ARG A 323 6.82 -6.19 7.90
CA ARG A 323 6.92 -4.72 7.80
C ARG A 323 7.01 -4.21 6.35
N ALA A 324 7.46 -5.03 5.41
CA ALA A 324 7.55 -4.67 4.00
C ALA A 324 6.21 -4.18 3.43
N TYR A 325 5.11 -4.78 3.88
CA TYR A 325 3.75 -4.43 3.46
C TYR A 325 3.21 -3.13 4.08
N ASP A 326 3.88 -2.55 5.09
CA ASP A 326 3.34 -1.45 5.92
C ASP A 326 1.89 -1.75 6.39
N PRO A 327 1.64 -2.87 7.09
CA PRO A 327 0.28 -3.29 7.41
C PRO A 327 -0.39 -2.36 8.43
N CYS A 328 -1.64 -1.95 8.15
CA CYS A 328 -2.51 -1.29 9.13
C CYS A 328 -3.56 -2.29 9.62
N PHE A 329 -3.28 -3.02 10.70
CA PHE A 329 -4.24 -4.00 11.22
C PHE A 329 -5.49 -3.36 11.84
N GLY A 330 -5.39 -2.19 12.46
CA GLY A 330 -6.59 -1.47 12.92
C GLY A 330 -7.54 -1.10 11.77
N CYS A 331 -6.98 -0.85 10.58
CA CYS A 331 -7.77 -0.72 9.36
C CYS A 331 -8.34 -2.09 8.95
N ALA A 332 -7.49 -3.12 8.88
CA ALA A 332 -7.84 -4.46 8.35
C ALA A 332 -8.92 -5.22 9.13
N THR A 333 -9.03 -5.00 10.43
CA THR A 333 -10.07 -5.60 11.29
C THR A 333 -11.22 -4.65 11.59
N HIS A 334 -11.10 -3.37 11.20
CA HIS A 334 -11.95 -2.28 11.69
C HIS A 334 -11.98 -2.17 13.24
N TYR A 335 -10.96 -2.71 13.92
CA TYR A 335 -10.89 -2.80 15.37
C TYR A 335 -9.80 -1.85 15.92
N ALA A 336 -10.19 -0.95 16.82
CA ALA A 336 -9.41 0.22 17.21
C ALA A 336 -8.60 0.09 18.53
N ILE A 337 -8.50 -1.09 19.16
CA ILE A 337 -7.89 -1.24 20.50
C ILE A 337 -6.89 -2.41 20.53
N GLY A 338 -5.67 -2.16 21.02
CA GLY A 338 -4.76 -3.21 21.51
C GLY A 338 -3.38 -3.25 20.84
N GLN A 339 -2.37 -3.68 21.61
CA GLN A 339 -0.99 -3.97 21.16
C GLN A 339 -1.00 -4.89 19.92
N MET A 340 -0.02 -4.76 19.02
CA MET A 340 0.07 -5.56 17.79
C MET A 340 0.18 -7.05 18.12
N PRO A 341 -0.88 -7.87 17.99
CA PRO A 341 -0.89 -9.23 18.49
C PRO A 341 -0.17 -10.14 17.48
N LEU A 342 1.17 -10.19 17.55
CA LEU A 342 1.95 -11.10 16.74
C LEU A 342 2.25 -12.35 17.54
N THR A 343 1.53 -13.43 17.24
CA THR A 343 1.80 -14.76 17.77
C THR A 343 2.59 -15.58 16.75
N ILE A 344 3.76 -16.06 17.13
CA ILE A 344 4.57 -17.00 16.33
C ILE A 344 4.55 -18.35 17.03
N GLU A 345 3.94 -19.33 16.37
CA GLU A 345 3.86 -20.72 16.83
C GLU A 345 4.85 -21.58 16.04
N ILE A 346 5.72 -22.29 16.76
CA ILE A 346 6.77 -23.13 16.18
C ILE A 346 6.41 -24.58 16.45
N TYR A 347 6.28 -25.36 15.38
CA TYR A 347 5.93 -26.78 15.44
C TYR A 347 7.12 -27.66 15.05
N ASP A 348 7.23 -28.84 15.68
CA ASP A 348 8.20 -29.86 15.26
C ASP A 348 7.72 -30.62 14.01
N THR A 349 8.57 -31.52 13.49
CA THR A 349 8.24 -32.33 12.31
C THR A 349 7.07 -33.29 12.52
N LYS A 350 6.61 -33.49 13.77
CA LYS A 350 5.44 -34.29 14.12
C LYS A 350 4.19 -33.44 14.38
N GLY A 351 4.25 -32.13 14.11
CA GLY A 351 3.14 -31.19 14.31
C GLY A 351 2.90 -30.83 15.78
N ARG A 352 3.83 -31.12 16.69
CA ARG A 352 3.71 -30.73 18.11
C ARG A 352 4.21 -29.31 18.29
N LEU A 353 3.42 -28.48 18.97
CA LEU A 353 3.80 -27.11 19.31
C LEU A 353 5.00 -27.14 20.27
N ILE A 354 6.16 -26.65 19.80
CA ILE A 354 7.39 -26.55 20.59
C ILE A 354 7.37 -25.27 21.43
N ARG A 355 6.94 -24.16 20.82
CA ARG A 355 7.05 -22.84 21.43
C ARG A 355 6.07 -21.86 20.79
N THR A 356 5.49 -21.01 21.64
CA THR A 356 4.71 -19.84 21.24
C THR A 356 5.45 -18.58 21.69
N LEU A 357 5.57 -17.60 20.80
CA LEU A 357 6.11 -16.28 21.08
C LEU A 357 5.00 -15.25 20.83
N GLN A 358 4.72 -14.38 21.79
CA GLN A 358 3.72 -13.31 21.68
C GLN A 358 4.40 -11.96 21.87
N ARG A 359 3.89 -10.93 21.19
CA ARG A 359 4.36 -9.56 21.29
C ARG A 359 3.22 -8.56 21.23
#